data_AF-A0A8D5ZFR0-F1
#
_entry.id   AF-A0A8D5ZFR0-F1
#
_cell.length_a   1.000
_cell.length_b   1.000
_cell.length_c   1.000
_cell.angle_alpha   90.00
_cell.angle_beta   90.00
_cell.angle_gamma   90.00
#
_symmetry.space_group_name_H-M   'P 1'
#
loop_
_entity.id
_entity.type
_entity.pdbx_description
1 polymer ?
#
loop_
_entity_poly.entity_id
_entity_poly.type
_entity_poly.pdbx_seq_one_letter_code
_entity_poly.pdbx_strand_id
1 'polypeptide(L)'
;MNRYEILGLSLLLVVLPLTSVSLNLYLFIGSSTVGLLITIFLMVRYRFWSGIKNAISSLYFSTAYAAGLTIATFLVLSSSIREFGYFSLIGLIPFLINLIDAVYQIKPKIGSDILRLGNGMFGFLIVVIIGAIIGRFLHNFYQDIIVYTGFIVAGILVYLYLRE
;
A
#
# COMPACT_ATOMS: atom_id res chain seq x y z
N MET A 1 12.38 -2.95 16.76
CA MET A 1 12.95 -1.98 15.81
C MET A 1 12.83 -0.61 16.42
N ASN A 2 13.89 0.18 16.32
CA ASN A 2 13.87 1.58 16.75
C ASN A 2 12.98 2.40 15.82
N ARG A 3 12.40 3.50 16.33
CA ARG A 3 11.49 4.37 15.56
C ARG A 3 12.11 4.85 14.24
N TYR A 4 13.41 5.15 14.25
CA TYR A 4 14.16 5.58 13.07
C TYR A 4 14.33 4.47 12.04
N GLU A 5 14.44 3.21 12.46
CA GLU A 5 14.54 2.06 11.54
C GLU A 5 13.21 1.82 10.81
N ILE A 6 12.08 1.97 11.53
CA ILE A 6 10.73 1.84 10.95
C ILE A 6 10.50 2.93 9.90
N LEU A 7 10.86 4.19 10.23
CA LEU A 7 10.78 5.31 9.31
C LEU A 7 11.72 5.10 8.12
N GLY A 8 12.98 4.73 8.35
CA GLY A 8 13.95 4.52 7.28
C GLY A 8 13.51 3.43 6.29
N LEU A 9 13.02 2.30 6.79
CA LEU A 9 12.56 1.20 5.94
C LEU A 9 11.28 1.53 5.18
N SER A 10 10.30 2.17 5.81
CA SER A 10 9.07 2.58 5.13
C SER A 10 9.34 3.61 4.04
N LEU A 11 10.21 4.58 4.31
CA LEU A 11 10.60 5.61 3.35
C LEU A 11 11.40 5.00 2.19
N LEU A 12 12.31 4.07 2.48
CA LEU A 12 13.05 3.32 1.46
C LEU A 12 12.13 2.50 0.55
N LEU A 13 11.14 1.81 1.11
CA LEU A 13 10.16 1.02 0.34
C LEU A 13 9.29 1.87 -0.59
N VAL A 14 9.03 3.14 -0.23
CA VAL A 14 8.33 4.10 -1.09
C VAL A 14 9.26 4.67 -2.16
N VAL A 15 10.45 5.12 -1.76
CA VAL A 15 11.36 5.89 -2.63
C VAL A 15 12.05 5.02 -3.68
N LEU A 16 12.33 3.74 -3.39
CA LEU A 16 12.96 2.81 -4.33
C LEU A 16 12.23 2.73 -5.68
N PRO A 17 10.96 2.30 -5.75
CA PRO A 17 10.22 2.26 -7.01
C PRO A 17 9.96 3.67 -7.57
N LEU A 18 9.80 4.68 -6.71
CA LEU A 18 9.46 6.04 -7.12
C LEU A 18 10.59 6.72 -7.90
N THR A 19 11.83 6.59 -7.45
CA THR A 19 12.98 7.27 -8.07
C THR A 19 13.49 6.56 -9.32
N SER A 20 13.33 5.24 -9.38
CA SER A 20 13.75 4.44 -10.51
C SER A 20 12.82 4.56 -11.71
N VAL A 21 11.53 4.85 -11.46
CA VAL A 21 10.52 4.95 -12.52
C VAL A 21 10.81 6.06 -13.52
N SER A 22 11.40 7.16 -13.07
CA SER A 22 11.78 8.30 -13.91
C SER A 22 13.05 8.06 -14.73
N LEU A 23 13.80 6.98 -14.47
CA LEU A 23 15.08 6.71 -15.13
C LEU A 23 14.91 5.76 -16.32
N ASN A 24 14.50 4.51 -16.07
CA ASN A 24 14.12 3.55 -17.10
C ASN A 24 13.36 2.34 -16.51
N LEU A 25 12.79 1.51 -17.39
CA LEU A 25 12.08 0.30 -17.00
C LEU A 25 12.96 -0.72 -16.25
N TYR A 26 14.21 -0.94 -16.68
CA TYR A 26 15.08 -1.95 -16.07
C TYR A 26 15.47 -1.62 -14.62
N LEU A 27 15.76 -0.35 -14.33
CA LEU A 27 16.02 0.16 -12.98
C LEU A 27 14.74 0.11 -12.15
N PHE A 28 13.59 0.41 -12.74
CA PHE A 28 12.30 0.24 -12.07
C PHE A 28 12.08 -1.21 -11.66
N ILE A 29 12.28 -2.17 -12.56
CA ILE A 29 12.17 -3.59 -12.26
C ILE A 29 13.18 -4.00 -11.17
N GLY A 30 14.44 -3.59 -11.29
CA GLY A 30 15.49 -3.93 -10.32
C GLY A 30 15.18 -3.41 -8.92
N SER A 31 14.91 -2.10 -8.80
CA SER A 31 14.59 -1.46 -7.52
C SER A 31 13.29 -1.97 -6.90
N SER A 32 12.25 -2.20 -7.72
CA SER A 32 11.00 -2.80 -7.27
C SER A 32 11.21 -4.23 -6.78
N THR A 33 12.03 -5.01 -7.48
CA THR A 33 12.38 -6.37 -7.03
C THR A 33 13.09 -6.35 -5.67
N VAL A 34 14.03 -5.41 -5.46
CA VAL A 34 14.67 -5.23 -4.16
C VAL A 34 13.64 -4.83 -3.09
N GLY A 35 12.75 -3.89 -3.38
CA GLY A 35 11.66 -3.50 -2.47
C GLY A 35 10.71 -4.65 -2.13
N LEU A 36 10.39 -5.50 -3.12
CA LEU A 36 9.60 -6.72 -2.96
C LEU A 36 10.30 -7.71 -2.03
N LEU A 37 11.59 -7.97 -2.24
CA LEU A 37 12.37 -8.89 -1.39
C LEU A 37 12.44 -8.39 0.05
N ILE A 38 12.65 -7.09 0.26
CA ILE A 38 12.61 -6.48 1.61
C ILE A 38 11.22 -6.65 2.22
N THR A 39 10.16 -6.42 1.46
CA THR A 39 8.77 -6.58 1.94
C THR A 39 8.49 -8.02 2.36
N ILE A 40 8.88 -9.01 1.54
CA ILE A 40 8.74 -10.44 1.85
C ILE A 40 9.56 -10.79 3.09
N PHE A 41 10.81 -10.30 3.19
CA PHE A 41 11.64 -10.50 4.37
C PHE A 41 10.97 -9.96 5.64
N LEU A 42 10.38 -8.77 5.58
CA LEU A 42 9.66 -8.18 6.71
C LEU A 42 8.39 -8.98 7.04
N MET A 43 7.64 -9.46 6.03
CA MET A 43 6.48 -10.33 6.24
C MET A 43 6.83 -11.58 7.04
N VAL A 44 7.91 -12.26 6.65
CA VAL A 44 8.40 -13.46 7.35
C VAL A 44 8.94 -13.11 8.73
N ARG A 45 9.70 -12.01 8.86
CA ARG A 45 10.28 -11.56 10.13
C ARG A 45 9.21 -11.23 11.17
N TYR A 46 8.16 -10.52 10.76
CA TYR A 46 7.04 -10.20 11.63
C TYR A 46 6.09 -11.38 11.84
N ARG A 47 6.21 -12.46 11.05
CA ARG A 47 5.31 -13.63 11.08
C ARG A 47 3.85 -13.19 11.01
N PHE A 48 3.46 -12.57 9.90
CA PHE A 48 2.15 -11.92 9.75
C PHE A 48 0.95 -12.84 10.12
N TRP A 49 1.08 -14.15 9.85
CA TRP A 49 0.08 -15.20 10.16
C TRP A 49 -0.05 -15.57 11.66
N SER A 50 0.83 -15.08 12.53
CA SER A 50 0.90 -15.54 13.94
C SER A 50 0.08 -14.71 14.92
N GLY A 51 -0.53 -13.62 14.47
CA GLY A 51 -1.41 -12.81 15.31
C GLY A 51 -1.62 -11.39 14.80
N ILE A 52 -2.71 -10.75 15.26
CA ILE A 52 -3.21 -9.51 14.66
C ILE A 52 -2.22 -8.35 14.72
N LYS A 53 -1.46 -8.22 15.81
CA LYS A 53 -0.42 -7.17 15.95
C LYS A 53 0.71 -7.35 14.94
N ASN A 54 1.05 -8.60 14.65
CA ASN A 54 2.08 -8.97 13.69
C ASN A 54 1.58 -8.79 12.26
N ALA A 55 0.34 -9.19 11.97
CA ALA A 55 -0.35 -8.95 10.70
C ALA A 55 -0.39 -7.45 10.37
N ILE A 56 -0.79 -6.61 11.33
CA ILE A 56 -0.84 -5.15 11.19
C ILE A 56 0.55 -4.56 10.94
N SER A 57 1.57 -5.00 11.68
CA SER A 57 2.93 -4.49 11.51
C SER A 57 3.50 -4.86 10.14
N SER A 58 3.21 -6.07 9.65
CA SER A 58 3.57 -6.52 8.31
C SER A 58 2.78 -5.77 7.22
N LEU A 59 1.49 -5.53 7.45
CA LEU A 59 0.61 -4.77 6.57
C LEU A 59 1.13 -3.34 6.38
N TYR A 60 1.64 -2.68 7.43
CA TYR A 60 2.26 -1.36 7.33
C TYR A 60 3.36 -1.29 6.27
N PHE A 61 4.35 -2.19 6.32
CA PHE A 61 5.48 -2.17 5.39
C PHE A 61 5.06 -2.55 3.97
N SER A 62 4.20 -3.56 3.83
CA SER A 62 3.67 -3.93 2.51
C SER A 62 2.78 -2.84 1.89
N THR A 63 2.06 -2.08 2.71
CA THR A 63 1.30 -0.89 2.27
C THR A 63 2.24 0.22 1.81
N ALA A 64 3.33 0.47 2.53
CA ALA A 64 4.33 1.47 2.13
C ALA A 64 4.95 1.13 0.77
N TYR A 65 5.34 -0.13 0.56
CA TYR A 65 5.85 -0.61 -0.72
C TYR A 65 4.79 -0.52 -1.84
N ALA A 66 3.56 -0.96 -1.56
CA ALA A 66 2.44 -0.87 -2.50
C ALA A 66 2.17 0.58 -2.93
N ALA A 67 2.15 1.52 -1.98
CA ALA A 67 1.99 2.94 -2.26
C ALA A 67 3.12 3.47 -3.17
N GLY A 68 4.37 3.09 -2.90
CA GLY A 68 5.52 3.42 -3.76
C GLY A 68 5.32 2.96 -5.20
N LEU A 69 4.94 1.70 -5.41
CA LEU A 69 4.66 1.15 -6.74
C LEU A 69 3.49 1.86 -7.44
N THR A 70 2.40 2.12 -6.74
CA THR A 70 1.23 2.78 -7.31
C THR A 70 1.56 4.20 -7.75
N ILE A 71 2.22 4.99 -6.90
CA ILE A 71 2.61 6.36 -7.24
C ILE A 71 3.62 6.34 -8.39
N ALA A 72 4.62 5.45 -8.34
CA ALA A 72 5.61 5.31 -9.41
C ALA A 72 4.92 5.04 -10.76
N THR A 73 4.03 4.05 -10.82
CA THR A 73 3.29 3.68 -12.03
C THR A 73 2.42 4.83 -12.54
N PHE A 74 1.81 5.58 -11.62
CA PHE A 74 1.01 6.75 -11.95
C PHE A 74 1.84 7.88 -12.58
N LEU A 75 3.11 8.02 -12.22
CA LEU A 75 4.00 9.05 -12.80
C LEU A 75 4.41 8.76 -14.25
N VAL A 76 4.43 7.50 -14.67
CA VAL A 76 4.74 7.07 -16.06
C VAL A 76 3.49 6.72 -16.87
N LEU A 77 2.31 7.11 -16.38
CA LEU A 77 1.04 6.84 -17.05
C LEU A 77 0.97 7.47 -18.45
N SER A 78 1.76 8.51 -18.76
CA SER A 78 1.75 9.14 -20.08
C SER A 78 2.66 8.50 -21.12
N SER A 79 3.62 7.64 -20.73
CA SER A 79 4.70 7.20 -21.63
C SER A 79 4.70 5.70 -21.97
N SER A 80 4.37 4.82 -21.01
CA SER A 80 4.56 3.37 -21.17
C SER A 80 3.81 2.54 -20.11
N ILE A 81 2.50 2.78 -19.96
CA ILE A 81 1.66 2.20 -18.88
C ILE A 81 1.78 0.68 -18.74
N ARG A 82 1.77 -0.07 -19.85
CA ARG A 82 1.53 -1.52 -19.78
C ARG A 82 2.64 -2.25 -19.03
N GLU A 83 3.90 -2.00 -19.37
CA GLU A 83 5.04 -2.74 -18.82
C GLU A 83 5.26 -2.43 -17.33
N PHE A 84 5.19 -1.14 -16.96
CA PHE A 84 5.26 -0.70 -15.57
C PHE A 84 4.06 -1.20 -14.76
N GLY A 85 2.86 -1.17 -15.33
CA GLY A 85 1.63 -1.65 -14.71
C GLY A 85 1.66 -3.15 -14.40
N TYR A 86 2.15 -3.99 -15.33
CA TYR A 86 2.27 -5.44 -15.09
C TYR A 86 3.21 -5.75 -13.93
N PHE A 87 4.38 -5.11 -13.89
CA PHE A 87 5.33 -5.31 -12.78
C PHE A 87 4.78 -4.82 -11.44
N SER A 88 4.12 -3.67 -11.43
CA SER A 88 3.50 -3.14 -10.23
C SER A 88 2.37 -4.04 -9.71
N LEU A 89 1.57 -4.64 -10.59
CA LEU A 89 0.54 -5.60 -10.18
C LEU A 89 1.13 -6.84 -9.50
N ILE A 90 2.22 -7.39 -10.03
CA ILE A 90 2.95 -8.50 -9.39
C ILE A 90 3.50 -8.04 -8.03
N GLY A 91 4.05 -6.83 -7.98
CA GLY A 91 4.58 -6.22 -6.77
C GLY A 91 3.53 -6.00 -5.66
N LEU A 92 2.24 -5.92 -6.00
CA LEU A 92 1.15 -5.78 -5.03
C LEU A 92 0.73 -7.09 -4.35
N ILE A 93 1.15 -8.26 -4.86
CA ILE A 93 0.76 -9.57 -4.30
C ILE A 93 1.06 -9.70 -2.80
N PRO A 94 2.26 -9.34 -2.28
CA PRO A 94 2.56 -9.44 -0.85
C PRO A 94 1.63 -8.57 0.01
N PHE A 95 1.27 -7.39 -0.48
CA PHE A 95 0.31 -6.50 0.18
C PHE A 95 -1.08 -7.13 0.24
N LEU A 96 -1.57 -7.69 -0.88
CA LEU A 96 -2.89 -8.36 -0.92
C LEU A 96 -2.95 -9.54 0.04
N ILE A 97 -1.89 -10.36 0.11
CA ILE A 97 -1.80 -11.50 1.04
C ILE A 97 -1.88 -11.01 2.49
N ASN A 98 -1.07 -10.02 2.86
CA ASN A 98 -1.10 -9.42 4.20
C ASN A 98 -2.47 -8.82 4.54
N LEU A 99 -3.09 -8.14 3.57
CA LEU A 99 -4.40 -7.51 3.77
C LEU A 99 -5.46 -8.58 4.04
N ILE A 100 -5.50 -9.65 3.25
CA ILE A 100 -6.45 -10.76 3.43
C ILE A 100 -6.24 -11.43 4.79
N ASP A 101 -4.99 -11.71 5.16
CA ASP A 101 -4.69 -12.35 6.43
C ASP A 101 -5.03 -11.45 7.63
N ALA A 102 -4.70 -10.15 7.56
CA ALA A 102 -5.10 -9.17 8.56
C ALA A 102 -6.62 -9.14 8.70
N VAL A 103 -7.37 -9.01 7.60
CA VAL A 103 -8.85 -9.04 7.60
C VAL A 103 -9.38 -10.35 8.20
N TYR A 104 -8.80 -11.49 7.85
CA TYR A 104 -9.24 -12.80 8.33
C TYR A 104 -9.06 -12.93 9.85
N GLN A 105 -7.92 -12.50 10.38
CA GLN A 105 -7.63 -12.55 11.82
C GLN A 105 -8.54 -11.62 12.66
N ILE A 106 -9.22 -10.69 12.00
CA ILE A 106 -10.16 -9.76 12.63
C ILE A 106 -11.59 -10.33 12.72
N LYS A 107 -11.90 -11.43 12.00
CA LYS A 107 -13.27 -11.92 11.76
C LYS A 107 -14.17 -12.20 12.99
N PRO A 108 -13.72 -12.40 14.25
CA PRO A 108 -14.69 -12.57 15.34
C PRO A 108 -15.07 -11.27 16.07
N LYS A 109 -14.58 -10.08 15.68
CA LYS A 109 -14.94 -8.80 16.34
C LYS A 109 -15.41 -7.74 15.33
N ILE A 110 -16.57 -7.96 14.71
CA ILE A 110 -17.24 -6.94 13.89
C ILE A 110 -17.86 -5.91 14.85
N GLY A 111 -17.09 -4.89 15.18
CA GLY A 111 -17.52 -3.69 15.90
C GLY A 111 -16.82 -2.46 15.31
N SER A 112 -17.23 -1.25 15.67
CA SER A 112 -16.62 0.00 15.17
C SER A 112 -15.11 0.10 15.47
N ASP A 113 -14.63 -0.63 16.48
CA ASP A 113 -13.21 -0.71 16.86
C ASP A 113 -12.32 -1.29 15.74
N ILE A 114 -12.91 -2.04 14.81
CA ILE A 114 -12.21 -2.62 13.66
C ILE A 114 -11.54 -1.54 12.81
N LEU A 115 -12.16 -0.37 12.71
CA LEU A 115 -11.67 0.74 11.91
C LEU A 115 -10.40 1.36 12.52
N ARG A 116 -10.24 1.26 13.85
CA ARG A 116 -9.06 1.76 14.59
C ARG A 116 -7.84 0.85 14.50
N LEU A 117 -7.96 -0.34 13.89
CA LEU A 117 -6.86 -1.29 13.77
C LEU A 117 -5.68 -0.73 12.95
N GLY A 118 -4.48 -1.04 13.42
CA GLY A 118 -3.25 -0.49 12.86
C GLY A 118 -3.12 1.01 13.03
N ASN A 119 -3.69 1.56 14.12
CA ASN A 119 -3.72 2.98 14.39
C ASN A 119 -4.42 3.77 13.27
N GLY A 120 -5.62 3.31 12.88
CA GLY A 120 -6.44 3.90 11.80
C GLY A 120 -6.07 3.48 10.37
N MET A 121 -5.00 2.71 10.17
CA MET A 121 -4.61 2.23 8.82
C MET A 121 -5.68 1.37 8.16
N PHE A 122 -6.40 0.57 8.93
CA PHE A 122 -7.44 -0.29 8.37
C PHE A 122 -8.59 0.55 7.78
N GLY A 123 -9.03 1.58 8.50
CA GLY A 123 -10.00 2.55 8.00
C GLY A 123 -9.51 3.29 6.75
N PHE A 124 -8.25 3.74 6.73
CA PHE A 124 -7.62 4.33 5.56
C PHE A 124 -7.71 3.41 4.33
N LEU A 125 -7.31 2.15 4.49
CA LEU A 125 -7.27 1.18 3.39
C LEU A 125 -8.67 0.92 2.81
N ILE A 126 -9.70 0.79 3.65
CA ILE A 126 -11.08 0.62 3.18
C ILE A 126 -11.51 1.80 2.31
N VAL A 127 -11.29 3.02 2.78
CA VAL A 127 -11.68 4.23 2.07
C VAL A 127 -10.95 4.33 0.72
N VAL A 128 -9.64 4.06 0.71
CA VAL A 128 -8.84 4.08 -0.53
C VAL A 128 -9.28 2.99 -1.51
N ILE A 129 -9.60 1.77 -1.03
CA ILE A 129 -10.08 0.67 -1.88
C ILE A 129 -11.45 1.02 -2.49
N ILE A 130 -12.38 1.58 -1.69
CA ILE A 130 -13.69 2.02 -2.20
C ILE A 130 -13.50 3.09 -3.27
N GLY A 131 -12.64 4.08 -3.02
CA GLY A 131 -12.30 5.10 -4.00
C GLY A 131 -11.70 4.51 -5.27
N ALA A 132 -10.86 3.48 -5.14
CA ALA A 132 -10.27 2.81 -6.28
C ALA A 132 -11.28 2.02 -7.12
N ILE A 133 -12.24 1.36 -6.47
CA ILE A 133 -13.32 0.65 -7.15
C ILE A 133 -14.21 1.66 -7.89
N ILE A 134 -14.61 2.76 -7.23
CA ILE A 134 -15.46 3.79 -7.83
C ILE A 134 -14.76 4.49 -9.00
N GLY A 135 -13.47 4.83 -8.84
CA GLY A 135 -12.65 5.42 -9.90
C GLY A 135 -12.57 4.55 -11.15
N ARG A 136 -12.53 3.23 -11.01
CA ARG A 136 -12.54 2.30 -12.16
C ARG A 136 -13.79 2.39 -13.03
N PHE A 137 -14.92 2.83 -12.49
CA PHE A 137 -16.17 2.95 -13.26
C PHE A 137 -16.29 4.31 -13.97
N LEU A 138 -15.43 5.26 -13.64
CA LEU A 138 -15.37 6.55 -14.30
C LEU A 138 -14.47 6.42 -15.53
N HIS A 139 -14.94 6.96 -16.66
CA HIS A 139 -14.24 6.84 -17.96
C HIS A 139 -13.34 8.05 -18.24
N ASN A 140 -13.28 9.03 -17.33
CA ASN A 140 -12.63 10.30 -17.55
C ASN A 140 -11.51 10.55 -16.55
N PHE A 141 -10.29 10.68 -17.06
CA PHE A 141 -9.06 10.87 -16.29
C PHE A 141 -9.14 12.04 -15.28
N TYR A 142 -9.84 13.12 -15.61
CA TYR A 142 -10.03 14.25 -14.68
C TYR A 142 -10.98 13.93 -13.52
N GLN A 143 -11.99 13.10 -13.76
CA GLN A 143 -12.90 12.63 -12.71
C GLN A 143 -12.20 11.62 -11.81
N ASP A 144 -11.37 10.77 -12.40
CA ASP A 144 -10.53 9.81 -11.69
C ASP A 144 -9.58 10.51 -10.73
N ILE A 145 -8.89 11.57 -11.17
CA ILE A 145 -8.01 12.35 -10.29
C ILE A 145 -8.78 12.91 -9.10
N ILE A 146 -9.94 13.54 -9.31
CA ILE A 146 -10.73 14.13 -8.23
C ILE A 146 -11.20 13.04 -7.25
N VAL A 147 -11.63 11.89 -7.76
CA VAL A 147 -12.10 10.77 -6.95
C VAL A 147 -10.95 10.13 -6.18
N TYR A 148 -9.83 9.78 -6.82
CA TYR A 148 -8.67 9.24 -6.12
C TYR A 148 -8.13 10.20 -5.07
N THR A 149 -8.02 11.50 -5.39
CA THR A 149 -7.53 12.50 -4.44
C THR A 149 -8.52 12.70 -3.28
N GLY A 150 -9.83 12.75 -3.56
CA GLY A 150 -10.88 12.86 -2.55
C GLY A 150 -10.92 11.67 -1.61
N PHE A 151 -10.76 10.44 -2.13
CA PHE A 151 -10.71 9.23 -1.31
C PHE A 151 -9.37 9.07 -0.57
N ILE A 152 -8.26 9.57 -1.10
CA ILE A 152 -6.99 9.66 -0.36
C ILE A 152 -7.14 10.65 0.80
N VAL A 153 -7.71 11.84 0.57
CA VAL A 153 -7.96 12.84 1.62
C VAL A 153 -8.93 12.29 2.66
N ALA A 154 -10.04 11.69 2.24
CA ALA A 154 -10.99 11.03 3.15
C ALA A 154 -10.33 9.88 3.91
N GLY A 155 -9.47 9.09 3.25
CA GLY A 155 -8.69 8.03 3.88
C GLY A 155 -7.74 8.60 4.93
N ILE A 156 -7.05 9.70 4.65
CA ILE A 156 -6.16 10.40 5.60
C ILE A 156 -6.96 10.97 6.78
N LEU A 157 -8.13 11.56 6.53
CA LEU A 157 -9.01 12.05 7.59
C LEU A 157 -9.51 10.90 8.48
N VAL A 158 -9.89 9.78 7.88
CA VAL A 158 -10.30 8.56 8.57
C VAL A 158 -9.11 7.96 9.36
N TYR A 159 -7.92 7.95 8.77
CA TYR A 159 -6.69 7.58 9.47
C TYR A 159 -6.47 8.44 10.70
N LEU A 160 -6.47 9.77 10.54
CA LEU A 160 -6.25 10.73 11.63
C LEU A 160 -7.32 10.68 12.71
N TYR A 161 -8.59 10.46 12.33
CA TYR A 161 -9.71 10.34 13.26
C TYR A 161 -9.68 9.04 14.08
N LEU A 162 -9.21 7.96 13.46
CA LEU A 162 -9.15 6.63 14.08
C LEU A 162 -7.79 6.34 14.71
N ARG A 163 -6.86 7.28 14.61
CA ARG A 163 -5.55 7.24 15.24
C ARG A 163 -5.72 7.53 16.73
N GLU A 164 -5.34 6.57 17.58
CA GLU A 164 -5.20 6.74 19.04
C GLU A 164 -3.75 7.10 19.39
#